data_AF-A0A2E7VKF7-F1
#
_entry.id   AF-A0A2E7VKF7-F1
#
_cell.length_a   1.000
_cell.length_b   1.000
_cell.length_c   1.000
_cell.angle_alpha   90.00
_cell.angle_beta   90.00
_cell.angle_gamma   90.00
#
_symmetry.space_group_name_H-M   'P 1'
#
loop_
_entity.id
_entity.type
_entity.pdbx_description
1 polymer ?
#
loop_
_entity_poly.entity_id
_entity_poly.type
_entity_poly.pdbx_seq_one_letter_code
_entity_poly.pdbx_strand_id
1 'polypeptide(L)'
;MWAINEDGLPGTGQVSQVELVALLDLASLSLGAFEGDRMLGFVICLPPRTSYGSLNYAWFNQRYDAFLYVDRVAVAPPHRNKGVGTALYDRVVATAQERSVPVAAEVNLDPPNPGSVRFHQRFNFDEVGALDHGTKAVTMFLRSE
;
A
#
# COMPACT_ATOMS: atom_id res chain seq x y z
N MET A 1 -13.72 -3.57 -4.48
CA MET A 1 -12.51 -3.43 -3.64
C MET A 1 -12.18 -4.72 -2.90
N TRP A 2 -13.02 -5.18 -1.96
CA TRP A 2 -12.75 -6.41 -1.18
C TRP A 2 -12.39 -7.64 -2.04
N ALA A 3 -13.18 -7.95 -3.08
CA ALA A 3 -12.88 -9.08 -3.96
C ALA A 3 -11.49 -8.97 -4.65
N ILE A 4 -11.08 -7.76 -5.04
CA ILE A 4 -9.75 -7.51 -5.65
C ILE A 4 -8.65 -7.68 -4.59
N ASN A 5 -8.93 -7.38 -3.32
CA ASN A 5 -8.00 -7.65 -2.22
C ASN A 5 -7.76 -9.16 -2.07
N GLU A 6 -8.85 -9.95 -2.04
CA GLU A 6 -8.78 -11.41 -1.89
C GLU A 6 -8.00 -12.07 -3.03
N ASP A 7 -8.21 -11.62 -4.27
CA ASP A 7 -7.42 -12.06 -5.45
C ASP A 7 -5.91 -11.75 -5.34
N GLY A 8 -5.53 -10.86 -4.42
CA GLY A 8 -4.16 -10.44 -4.16
C GLY A 8 -3.46 -11.23 -3.05
N LEU A 9 -4.14 -12.16 -2.38
CA LEU A 9 -3.55 -12.95 -1.30
C LEU A 9 -2.41 -13.85 -1.80
N PRO A 10 -1.38 -14.09 -0.97
CA PRO A 10 -1.18 -13.54 0.38
C PRO A 10 -0.55 -12.12 0.40
N GLY A 11 -0.32 -11.51 -0.76
CA GLY A 11 0.41 -10.24 -0.89
C GLY A 11 -0.30 -9.03 -0.29
N THR A 12 -1.62 -8.98 -0.36
CA THR A 12 -2.47 -7.87 0.11
C THR A 12 -2.89 -7.96 1.58
N GLY A 13 -2.64 -9.09 2.22
CA GLY A 13 -3.15 -9.39 3.56
C GLY A 13 -4.68 -9.61 3.57
N GLN A 14 -5.11 -10.58 4.37
CA GLN A 14 -6.53 -10.89 4.52
C GLN A 14 -7.24 -9.77 5.28
N VAL A 15 -8.46 -9.43 4.84
CA VAL A 15 -9.29 -8.39 5.48
C VAL A 15 -10.77 -8.72 5.27
N SER A 16 -11.61 -8.46 6.26
CA SER A 16 -13.06 -8.52 6.09
C SER A 16 -13.60 -7.28 5.38
N GLN A 17 -14.84 -7.34 4.89
CA GLN A 17 -15.49 -6.16 4.29
C GLN A 17 -15.68 -5.02 5.29
N VAL A 18 -15.98 -5.35 6.55
CA VAL A 18 -16.16 -4.36 7.63
C VAL A 18 -14.83 -3.66 7.94
N GLU A 19 -13.75 -4.42 8.09
CA GLU A 19 -12.41 -3.84 8.29
C GLU A 19 -11.96 -2.99 7.10
N LEU A 20 -12.31 -3.39 5.89
CA LEU A 20 -12.00 -2.59 4.68
C LEU A 20 -12.75 -1.26 4.68
N VAL A 21 -14.02 -1.23 5.11
CA VAL A 21 -14.78 0.03 5.27
C VAL A 21 -14.15 0.90 6.36
N ALA A 22 -13.81 0.31 7.52
CA ALA A 22 -13.14 1.04 8.59
C ALA A 22 -11.77 1.62 8.14
N LEU A 23 -11.03 0.91 7.29
CA LEU A 23 -9.80 1.42 6.68
C LEU A 23 -10.06 2.63 5.77
N LEU A 24 -11.15 2.63 5.00
CA LEU A 24 -11.52 3.75 4.15
C LEU A 24 -11.87 5.00 4.98
N ASP A 25 -12.51 4.83 6.14
CA ASP A 25 -12.82 5.94 7.05
C ASP A 25 -11.56 6.57 7.67
N LEU A 26 -10.48 5.78 7.83
CA LEU A 26 -9.18 6.26 8.33
C LEU A 26 -8.27 6.81 7.23
N ALA A 27 -8.59 6.58 5.95
CA ALA A 27 -7.72 6.89 4.84
C ALA A 27 -7.64 8.40 4.58
N SER A 28 -6.43 8.91 4.35
CA SER A 28 -6.21 10.29 3.86
C SER A 28 -6.17 10.37 2.33
N LEU A 29 -6.12 9.20 1.68
CA LEU A 29 -6.23 9.03 0.23
C LEU A 29 -6.73 7.62 -0.05
N SER A 30 -7.81 7.50 -0.81
CA SER A 30 -8.29 6.23 -1.35
C SER A 30 -8.66 6.44 -2.83
N LEU A 31 -8.13 5.57 -3.69
CA LEU A 31 -8.30 5.70 -5.14
C LEU A 31 -8.71 4.36 -5.74
N GLY A 32 -9.60 4.41 -6.72
CA GLY A 32 -9.91 3.30 -7.61
C GLY A 32 -9.53 3.65 -9.04
N ALA A 33 -8.99 2.70 -9.77
CA ALA A 33 -8.83 2.76 -11.22
C ALA A 33 -10.02 2.03 -11.86
N PHE A 34 -10.66 2.65 -12.86
CA PHE A 34 -11.91 2.17 -13.44
C PHE A 34 -11.87 2.12 -14.96
N GLU A 35 -12.63 1.19 -15.53
CA GLU A 35 -13.04 1.17 -16.93
C GLU A 35 -14.58 1.13 -16.97
N GLY A 36 -15.20 2.27 -17.28
CA GLY A 36 -16.63 2.46 -17.00
C GLY A 36 -16.90 2.32 -15.50
N ASP A 37 -17.91 1.51 -15.15
CA ASP A 37 -18.26 1.23 -13.75
C ASP A 37 -17.42 0.10 -13.13
N ARG A 38 -16.53 -0.54 -13.90
CA ARG A 38 -15.73 -1.67 -13.41
C ARG A 38 -14.42 -1.19 -12.78
N MET A 39 -14.27 -1.44 -11.49
CA MET A 39 -13.01 -1.23 -10.77
C MET A 39 -11.96 -2.26 -11.22
N LEU A 40 -10.81 -1.79 -11.68
CA LEU A 40 -9.68 -2.60 -12.13
C LEU A 40 -8.62 -2.79 -11.04
N GLY A 41 -8.53 -1.83 -10.12
CA GLY A 41 -7.57 -1.83 -9.03
C GLY A 41 -7.83 -0.67 -8.08
N PHE A 42 -7.15 -0.69 -6.94
CA PHE A 42 -7.30 0.34 -5.93
C PHE A 42 -6.02 0.51 -5.10
N VAL A 43 -5.94 1.65 -4.40
CA VAL A 43 -4.95 1.90 -3.35
C VAL A 43 -5.60 2.62 -2.18
N ILE A 44 -5.21 2.26 -0.96
CA ILE A 44 -5.62 2.93 0.28
C ILE A 44 -4.35 3.40 0.99
N CYS A 45 -4.32 4.69 1.32
CA CYS A 45 -3.24 5.28 2.07
C CYS A 45 -3.72 5.95 3.36
N LEU A 46 -3.01 5.67 4.45
CA LEU A 46 -3.27 6.23 5.76
C LEU A 46 -2.32 7.39 6.05
N PRO A 47 -2.79 8.46 6.74
CA PRO A 47 -1.91 9.46 7.32
C PRO A 47 -1.22 8.88 8.57
N PRO A 48 -0.27 9.60 9.20
CA PRO A 48 0.29 9.20 10.49
C PRO A 48 -0.78 9.23 11.60
N ARG A 49 -0.52 8.47 12.67
CA ARG A 49 -1.17 8.54 13.99
C ARG A 49 -2.69 8.31 14.00
N THR A 50 -3.20 7.54 13.04
CA THR A 50 -4.54 6.92 13.10
C THR A 50 -4.61 5.75 14.09
N SER A 51 -5.82 5.28 14.38
CA SER A 51 -6.09 4.11 15.23
C SER A 51 -5.87 2.76 14.54
N TYR A 52 -5.22 2.73 13.36
CA TYR A 52 -4.99 1.48 12.64
C TYR A 52 -3.96 0.59 13.35
N GLY A 53 -4.32 -0.67 13.60
CA GLY A 53 -3.59 -1.57 14.50
C GLY A 53 -2.41 -2.35 13.87
N SER A 54 -1.96 -2.01 12.66
CA SER A 54 -0.85 -2.72 12.01
C SER A 54 0.49 -2.42 12.72
N LEU A 55 1.26 -3.47 13.02
CA LEU A 55 2.62 -3.34 13.57
C LEU A 55 3.58 -2.67 12.57
N ASN A 56 3.36 -2.87 11.26
CA ASN A 56 4.17 -2.24 10.21
C ASN A 56 3.91 -0.74 10.17
N TYR A 57 2.63 -0.35 10.23
CA TYR A 57 2.22 1.04 10.33
C TYR A 57 2.72 1.70 11.63
N ALA A 58 2.66 0.98 12.76
CA ALA A 58 3.19 1.46 14.04
C ALA A 58 4.70 1.73 13.96
N TRP A 59 5.46 0.90 13.22
CA TRP A 59 6.90 1.09 13.02
C TRP A 59 7.23 2.43 12.33
N PHE A 60 6.44 2.83 11.32
CA PHE A 60 6.59 4.13 10.67
C PHE A 60 6.22 5.28 11.60
N ASN A 61 5.12 5.16 12.35
CA ASN A 61 4.71 6.18 13.33
C ASN A 61 5.74 6.45 14.44
N GLN A 62 6.57 5.46 14.77
CA GLN A 62 7.65 5.62 15.76
C GLN A 62 8.88 6.35 15.20
N ARG A 63 9.00 6.48 13.87
CA ARG A 63 10.25 6.91 13.20
C ARG A 63 10.09 8.14 12.33
N TYR A 64 8.88 8.43 11.89
CA TYR A 64 8.58 9.52 10.96
C TYR A 64 7.40 10.33 11.49
N ASP A 65 7.54 11.66 11.47
CA ASP A 65 6.48 12.58 11.90
C ASP A 65 5.39 12.77 10.84
N ALA A 66 5.74 12.60 9.56
CA ALA A 66 4.85 12.74 8.43
C ALA A 66 5.18 11.72 7.34
N PHE A 67 4.14 11.14 6.74
CA PHE A 67 4.22 10.21 5.61
C PHE A 67 2.82 9.95 5.03
N LEU A 68 2.77 9.45 3.81
CA LEU A 68 1.60 8.84 3.20
C LEU A 68 1.83 7.31 3.15
N TYR A 69 1.20 6.56 4.04
CA TYR A 69 1.43 5.13 4.17
C TYR A 69 0.49 4.32 3.28
N VAL A 70 1.02 3.63 2.26
CA VAL A 70 0.27 2.71 1.42
C VAL A 70 0.01 1.43 2.20
N ASP A 71 -1.17 1.33 2.83
CA ASP A 71 -1.61 0.13 3.55
C ASP A 71 -1.86 -1.03 2.59
N ARG A 72 -2.50 -0.74 1.46
CA ARG A 72 -2.77 -1.75 0.44
C ARG A 72 -2.91 -1.15 -0.95
N VAL A 73 -2.37 -1.89 -1.90
CA VAL A 73 -2.58 -1.70 -3.34
C VAL A 73 -2.88 -3.05 -3.97
N ALA A 74 -3.90 -3.11 -4.80
CA ALA A 74 -4.25 -4.34 -5.51
C ALA A 74 -4.83 -4.05 -6.89
N VAL A 75 -4.52 -4.94 -7.83
CA VAL A 75 -5.02 -4.91 -9.21
C VAL A 75 -5.64 -6.26 -9.51
N ALA A 76 -6.87 -6.23 -10.05
CA ALA A 76 -7.60 -7.42 -10.45
C ALA A 76 -6.75 -8.28 -11.42
N PRO A 77 -6.67 -9.61 -11.25
CA PRO A 77 -5.76 -10.46 -12.02
C PRO A 77 -5.76 -10.23 -13.54
N PRO A 78 -6.92 -10.06 -14.22
CA PRO A 78 -6.98 -9.82 -15.67
C PRO A 78 -6.37 -8.48 -16.12
N HIS A 79 -6.12 -7.56 -15.19
CA HIS A 79 -5.65 -6.19 -15.44
C HIS A 79 -4.23 -5.93 -14.92
N ARG A 80 -3.56 -6.93 -14.36
CA ARG A 80 -2.16 -6.85 -13.95
C ARG A 80 -1.26 -6.65 -15.17
N ASN A 81 -0.13 -5.95 -14.98
CA ASN A 81 0.85 -5.61 -16.03
C ASN A 81 0.29 -4.77 -17.21
N LYS A 82 -0.85 -4.09 -17.03
CA LYS A 82 -1.46 -3.19 -18.02
C LYS A 82 -1.42 -1.71 -17.61
N GLY A 83 -0.50 -1.33 -16.72
CA GLY A 83 -0.35 0.05 -16.24
C GLY A 83 -1.31 0.50 -15.14
N VAL A 84 -2.29 -0.33 -14.72
CA VAL A 84 -3.27 0.04 -13.67
C VAL A 84 -2.60 0.41 -12.34
N GLY A 85 -1.68 -0.43 -11.85
CA GLY A 85 -0.93 -0.14 -10.62
C GLY A 85 -0.08 1.11 -10.76
N THR A 86 0.50 1.34 -11.94
CA THR A 86 1.29 2.54 -12.25
C THR A 86 0.43 3.80 -12.14
N ALA A 87 -0.73 3.84 -12.79
CA ALA A 87 -1.64 4.98 -12.71
C ALA A 87 -2.09 5.31 -11.27
N LEU A 88 -2.31 4.28 -10.45
CA LEU A 88 -2.62 4.47 -9.02
C LEU A 88 -1.43 5.10 -8.28
N TYR A 89 -0.22 4.58 -8.48
CA TYR A 89 0.97 5.08 -7.79
C TYR A 89 1.40 6.46 -8.28
N ASP A 90 1.23 6.80 -9.55
CA ASP A 90 1.48 8.16 -10.06
C ASP A 90 0.66 9.19 -9.28
N ARG A 91 -0.63 8.88 -9.00
CA ARG A 91 -1.48 9.76 -8.18
C ARG A 91 -1.11 9.73 -6.71
N VAL A 92 -0.66 8.62 -6.14
CA VAL A 92 -0.13 8.57 -4.76
C VAL A 92 1.11 9.46 -4.64
N VAL A 93 2.07 9.32 -5.55
CA VAL A 93 3.31 10.09 -5.58
C VAL A 93 3.01 11.57 -5.77
N ALA A 94 2.17 11.95 -6.72
CA ALA A 94 1.77 13.35 -6.92
C ALA A 94 1.13 13.93 -5.64
N THR A 95 0.28 13.16 -4.94
CA THR A 95 -0.33 13.60 -3.68
C THR A 95 0.70 13.79 -2.57
N ALA A 96 1.67 12.90 -2.48
CA ALA A 96 2.74 12.98 -1.49
C ALA A 96 3.65 14.19 -1.72
N GLN A 97 3.98 14.46 -3.00
CA GLN A 97 4.76 15.64 -3.40
C GLN A 97 4.02 16.95 -3.13
N GLU A 98 2.72 17.02 -3.45
CA GLU A 98 1.87 18.19 -3.14
C GLU A 98 1.80 18.46 -1.63
N ARG A 99 1.87 17.40 -0.81
CA ARG A 99 1.83 17.48 0.66
C ARG A 99 3.21 17.65 1.31
N SER A 100 4.30 17.56 0.54
CA SER A 100 5.67 17.49 1.06
C SER A 100 5.78 16.46 2.20
N VAL A 101 5.43 15.21 1.87
CA VAL A 101 5.62 14.06 2.75
C VAL A 101 6.16 12.86 1.96
N PRO A 102 6.97 11.97 2.58
CA PRO A 102 7.41 10.75 1.94
C PRO A 102 6.25 9.74 1.78
N VAL A 103 6.40 8.78 0.86
CA VAL A 103 5.48 7.63 0.74
C VAL A 103 6.09 6.44 1.45
N ALA A 104 5.35 5.85 2.38
CA ALA A 104 5.75 4.66 3.13
C ALA A 104 4.96 3.44 2.63
N ALA A 105 5.61 2.29 2.56
CA ALA A 105 4.95 1.03 2.24
C ALA A 105 5.75 -0.13 2.84
N GLU A 106 5.12 -1.28 3.02
CA GLU A 106 5.82 -2.53 3.25
C GLU A 106 5.56 -3.56 2.15
N VAL A 107 6.50 -4.47 2.00
CA VAL A 107 6.36 -5.62 1.10
C VAL A 107 6.77 -6.89 1.83
N ASN A 108 6.02 -7.98 1.63
CA ASN A 108 6.37 -9.28 2.23
C ASN A 108 7.78 -9.71 1.81
N LEU A 109 8.62 -9.96 2.81
CA LEU A 109 9.92 -10.60 2.69
C LEU A 109 9.77 -12.12 2.80
N ASP A 110 8.91 -12.60 3.71
CA ASP A 110 8.56 -14.01 3.85
C ASP A 110 7.04 -14.17 4.09
N PRO A 111 6.28 -14.85 3.19
CA PRO A 111 6.73 -15.35 1.90
C PRO A 111 7.10 -14.20 0.95
N PRO A 112 8.12 -14.37 0.10
CA PRO A 112 8.64 -13.28 -0.72
C PRO A 112 7.63 -12.81 -1.77
N ASN A 113 7.52 -11.49 -1.93
CA ASN A 113 6.72 -10.87 -2.99
C ASN A 113 7.61 -10.10 -3.99
N PRO A 114 8.38 -10.80 -4.86
CA PRO A 114 9.32 -10.16 -5.78
C PRO A 114 8.63 -9.28 -6.83
N GLY A 115 7.35 -9.55 -7.13
CA GLY A 115 6.55 -8.70 -8.01
C GLY A 115 6.31 -7.32 -7.42
N SER A 116 5.95 -7.27 -6.13
CA SER A 116 5.76 -6.00 -5.41
C SER A 116 7.09 -5.28 -5.15
N VAL A 117 8.18 -6.00 -4.83
CA VAL A 117 9.52 -5.40 -4.69
C VAL A 117 9.93 -4.69 -5.99
N ARG A 118 9.87 -5.38 -7.13
CA ARG A 118 10.18 -4.75 -8.44
C ARG A 118 9.25 -3.58 -8.76
N PHE A 119 8.00 -3.66 -8.33
CA PHE A 119 7.05 -2.58 -8.53
C PHE A 119 7.47 -1.33 -7.74
N HIS A 120 7.77 -1.45 -6.45
CA HIS A 120 8.20 -0.35 -5.60
C HIS A 120 9.56 0.24 -6.03
N GLN A 121 10.51 -0.60 -6.43
CA GLN A 121 11.81 -0.15 -6.96
C GLN A 121 11.66 0.75 -8.20
N ARG A 122 10.69 0.48 -9.10
CA ARG A 122 10.41 1.36 -10.26
C ARG A 122 9.86 2.74 -9.87
N PHE A 123 9.36 2.88 -8.65
CA PHE A 123 8.86 4.14 -8.10
C PHE A 123 9.88 4.82 -7.18
N ASN A 124 11.15 4.42 -7.24
CA ASN A 124 12.26 4.96 -6.45
C ASN A 124 12.02 4.85 -4.94
N PHE A 125 11.45 3.73 -4.50
CA PHE A 125 11.43 3.39 -3.08
C PHE A 125 12.75 2.73 -2.68
N ASP A 126 13.28 3.18 -1.55
CA ASP A 126 14.45 2.61 -0.90
C ASP A 126 14.03 1.75 0.30
N GLU A 127 14.80 0.68 0.57
CA GLU A 127 14.62 -0.13 1.77
C GLU A 127 15.13 0.63 3.01
N VAL A 128 14.27 0.81 4.00
CA VAL A 128 14.58 1.56 5.24
C VAL A 128 14.54 0.70 6.51
N GLY A 129 14.18 -0.57 6.37
CA GLY A 129 14.18 -1.51 7.48
C GLY A 129 13.47 -2.81 7.14
N ALA A 130 13.43 -3.72 8.10
CA ALA A 130 12.64 -4.94 8.04
C ALA A 130 12.01 -5.22 9.41
N LEU A 131 10.88 -5.92 9.40
CA LEU A 131 10.20 -6.41 10.59
C LEU A 131 9.87 -7.88 10.42
N ASP A 132 10.26 -8.67 11.41
CA ASP A 132 9.94 -10.09 11.50
C ASP A 132 8.92 -10.30 12.62
N HIS A 133 7.74 -10.81 12.25
CA HIS A 133 6.65 -11.14 13.16
C HIS A 133 6.62 -12.64 13.52
N GLY A 134 7.70 -13.38 13.20
CA GLY A 134 7.90 -14.81 13.45
C GLY A 134 7.30 -15.70 12.37
N THR A 135 6.04 -15.46 11.97
CA THR A 135 5.37 -16.22 10.90
C THR A 135 5.38 -15.50 9.55
N LYS A 136 5.73 -14.22 9.55
CA LYS A 136 5.77 -13.35 8.37
C LYS A 136 6.83 -12.29 8.60
N ALA A 137 7.66 -12.06 7.59
CA ALA A 137 8.58 -10.93 7.57
C ALA A 137 8.20 -9.94 6.48
N VAL A 138 8.46 -8.66 6.70
CA VAL A 138 8.25 -7.59 5.72
C VAL A 138 9.48 -6.69 5.64
N THR A 139 9.75 -6.17 4.45
CA THR A 139 10.69 -5.08 4.22
C THR A 139 9.93 -3.77 4.19
N MET A 140 10.41 -2.78 4.93
CA MET A 140 9.89 -1.41 4.95
C MET A 140 10.55 -0.60 3.86
N PHE A 141 9.72 0.05 3.05
CA PHE A 141 10.12 0.88 1.93
C PHE A 141 9.70 2.33 2.16
N LEU A 142 10.55 3.26 1.74
CA LEU A 142 10.26 4.69 1.75
C LEU A 142 10.62 5.31 0.40
N ARG A 143 9.72 6.10 -0.16
CA ARG A 143 10.04 7.04 -1.24
C ARG A 143 10.15 8.43 -0.63
N SER A 144 11.35 8.99 -0.63
CA SER A 144 11.60 10.39 -0.26
C SER A 144 10.86 11.35 -1.19
N GLU A 145 10.61 12.59 -0.76
CA GLU A 145 9.85 13.61 -1.51
C GLU A 145 10.41 13.91 -2.91
#